data_AF-A0A5C6IYM1-F1
#
_entry.id   AF-A0A5C6IYM1-F1
#
_cell.length_a   1.000
_cell.length_b   1.000
_cell.length_c   1.000
_cell.angle_alpha   90.00
_cell.angle_beta   90.00
_cell.angle_gamma   90.00
#
_symmetry.space_group_name_H-M   'P 1'
#
loop_
_entity.id
_entity.type
_entity.pdbx_description
1 polymer ?
#
loop_
_entity_poly.entity_id
_entity_poly.type
_entity_poly.pdbx_seq_one_letter_code
_entity_poly.pdbx_strand_id
1 'polypeptide(L)'
;MHARWLPWPDVTVDTRLLPAGAGRHVRVHRLVTPGPLHAVEGGFAVPPDGAGTDAEGSGARAACGELTGSIGDLPGVRVGEVLRPDPNGHLLWPRTALPMLRGALAPGTHWLAADVRATADGGGGRPVRLDWRALPGLPGALRDGRAPDRPGPSV
;
A
#
# COMPACT_ATOMS: atom_id res chain seq x y z
N MET A 1 -7.40 9.97 -10.95
CA MET A 1 -8.27 8.85 -11.36
C MET A 1 -9.17 8.47 -10.19
N HIS A 2 -10.42 8.10 -10.45
CA HIS A 2 -11.32 7.48 -9.47
C HIS A 2 -11.96 6.23 -10.09
N ALA A 3 -12.10 5.18 -9.30
CA ALA A 3 -12.76 3.94 -9.70
C ALA A 3 -13.57 3.40 -8.51
N ARG A 4 -14.80 2.99 -8.78
CA ARG A 4 -15.63 2.23 -7.82
C ARG A 4 -15.75 0.80 -8.31
N TRP A 5 -15.50 -0.15 -7.42
CA TRP A 5 -15.52 -1.57 -7.74
C TRP A 5 -16.03 -2.39 -6.55
N LEU A 6 -16.46 -3.61 -6.85
CA LEU A 6 -17.08 -4.51 -5.90
C LEU A 6 -16.37 -5.86 -5.96
N PRO A 7 -15.46 -6.20 -5.03
CA PRO A 7 -14.88 -7.54 -4.98
C PRO A 7 -15.94 -8.62 -4.69
N TRP A 8 -17.00 -8.24 -3.98
CA TRP A 8 -18.23 -9.00 -3.77
C TRP A 8 -19.44 -8.07 -3.87
N PRO A 9 -20.66 -8.57 -4.15
CA PRO A 9 -21.85 -7.73 -4.32
C PRO A 9 -22.16 -6.78 -3.16
N ASP A 10 -21.75 -7.12 -1.94
CA ASP A 10 -21.99 -6.40 -0.69
C ASP A 10 -20.75 -5.64 -0.17
N VAL A 11 -19.61 -5.74 -0.86
CA VAL A 11 -18.39 -5.00 -0.52
C VAL A 11 -18.14 -3.93 -1.58
N THR A 12 -18.13 -2.67 -1.17
CA THR A 12 -17.82 -1.54 -2.07
C THR A 12 -16.44 -0.99 -1.77
N VAL A 13 -15.65 -0.74 -2.81
CA VAL A 13 -14.39 -0.01 -2.72
C VAL A 13 -14.40 1.17 -3.69
N ASP A 14 -14.21 2.37 -3.14
CA ASP A 14 -13.93 3.59 -3.90
C ASP A 14 -12.43 3.89 -3.85
N THR A 15 -11.74 3.70 -4.97
CA THR A 15 -10.31 3.95 -5.11
C THR A 15 -10.05 5.29 -5.79
N ARG A 16 -9.16 6.10 -5.23
CA ARG A 16 -8.61 7.31 -5.86
C ARG A 16 -7.09 7.18 -5.97
N LEU A 17 -6.57 7.59 -7.12
CA LEU A 17 -5.13 7.71 -7.36
C LEU A 17 -4.76 9.19 -7.38
N LEU A 18 -3.91 9.60 -6.44
CA LEU A 18 -3.42 10.97 -6.28
C LEU A 18 -1.94 11.03 -6.70
N PRO A 19 -1.56 11.86 -7.69
CA PRO A 19 -0.16 12.08 -8.04
C PRO A 19 0.62 12.66 -6.85
N ALA A 20 1.84 12.17 -6.61
CA ALA A 20 2.65 12.59 -5.46
C ALA A 20 4.14 12.79 -5.83
N GLY A 21 4.40 13.17 -7.08
CA GLY A 21 5.73 13.40 -7.64
C GLY A 21 6.19 12.31 -8.63
N ALA A 22 7.40 12.47 -9.17
CA ALA A 22 7.97 11.52 -10.12
C ALA A 22 8.08 10.11 -9.51
N GLY A 23 7.63 9.10 -10.25
CA GLY A 23 7.66 7.70 -9.82
C GLY A 23 6.78 7.40 -8.60
N ARG A 24 5.87 8.31 -8.22
CA ARG A 24 5.20 8.24 -6.92
C ARG A 24 3.74 8.68 -6.95
N HIS A 25 2.91 7.92 -6.25
CA HIS A 25 1.48 8.21 -6.13
C HIS A 25 0.92 7.69 -4.81
N VAL A 26 -0.21 8.26 -4.40
CA VAL A 26 -0.99 7.76 -3.28
C VAL A 26 -2.25 7.08 -3.78
N ARG A 27 -2.46 5.83 -3.37
CA ARG A 27 -3.71 5.10 -3.54
C ARG A 27 -4.54 5.29 -2.28
N VAL A 28 -5.75 5.82 -2.44
CA VAL A 28 -6.72 6.01 -1.36
C VAL A 28 -7.91 5.12 -1.61
N HIS A 29 -8.31 4.36 -0.59
CA HIS A 29 -9.48 3.49 -0.65
C HIS A 29 -10.46 3.86 0.44
N ARG A 30 -11.73 4.08 0.07
CA ARG A 30 -12.85 3.97 1.00
C ARG A 30 -13.50 2.61 0.78
N LEU A 31 -13.44 1.76 1.78
CA LEU A 31 -14.00 0.40 1.74
C LEU A 31 -15.21 0.32 2.66
N VAL A 32 -16.29 -0.31 2.21
CA VAL A 32 -17.46 -0.64 3.03
C VAL A 32 -17.70 -2.14 2.93
N THR A 33 -17.76 -2.83 4.07
CA THR A 33 -17.94 -4.29 4.14
C THR A 33 -18.89 -4.68 5.28
N PRO A 34 -19.77 -5.69 5.09
CA PRO A 34 -20.62 -6.22 6.17
C PRO A 34 -19.91 -7.28 7.03
N GLY A 35 -18.75 -7.77 6.59
CA GLY A 35 -18.01 -8.87 7.23
C GLY A 35 -16.55 -8.52 7.50
N PRO A 36 -15.84 -9.34 8.29
CA PRO A 36 -14.40 -9.18 8.45
C PRO A 36 -13.66 -9.49 7.14
N LEU A 37 -12.64 -8.70 6.82
CA LEU A 37 -11.81 -8.87 5.62
C LEU A 37 -10.32 -8.80 5.93
N HIS A 38 -9.53 -9.53 5.15
CA HIS A 38 -8.09 -9.30 5.04
C HIS A 38 -7.82 -8.42 3.82
N ALA A 39 -7.19 -7.28 4.04
CA ALA A 39 -6.75 -6.38 2.97
C ALA A 39 -5.26 -6.60 2.71
N VAL A 40 -4.92 -6.82 1.43
CA VAL A 40 -3.55 -6.87 0.95
C VAL A 40 -3.40 -5.90 -0.23
N GLU A 41 -2.37 -5.08 -0.20
CA GLU A 41 -2.08 -4.12 -1.28
C GLU A 41 -0.60 -4.18 -1.65
N GLY A 42 -0.29 -4.51 -2.90
CA GLY A 42 1.08 -4.60 -3.41
C GLY A 42 1.58 -3.29 -4.00
N GLY A 43 2.87 -3.00 -3.83
CA GLY A 43 3.62 -1.97 -4.55
C GLY A 43 4.15 -2.49 -5.89
N PHE A 44 5.37 -2.07 -6.24
CA PHE A 44 6.06 -2.54 -7.45
C PHE A 44 7.10 -3.60 -7.10
N ALA A 45 7.05 -4.71 -7.82
CA ALA A 45 7.99 -5.80 -7.69
C ALA A 45 9.34 -5.48 -8.34
N VAL A 46 10.42 -6.07 -7.80
CA VAL A 46 11.76 -6.07 -8.42
C VAL A 46 12.26 -7.51 -8.59
N PRO A 47 13.21 -7.78 -9.50
CA PRO A 47 13.91 -9.07 -9.53
C PRO A 47 14.51 -9.40 -8.16
N PRO A 48 14.52 -10.65 -7.71
CA PRO A 48 14.95 -11.01 -6.36
C PRO A 48 16.46 -11.25 -6.26
N ASP A 49 17.11 -11.55 -7.38
CA ASP A 49 18.52 -11.91 -7.40
C ASP A 49 19.36 -10.65 -7.11
N GLY A 50 19.99 -10.61 -5.93
CA GLY A 50 20.69 -9.41 -5.45
C GLY A 50 19.78 -8.36 -4.81
N ALA A 51 18.51 -8.67 -4.54
CA ALA A 51 17.58 -7.71 -3.96
C ALA A 51 17.83 -7.46 -2.47
N GLY A 52 17.99 -6.20 -2.09
CA GLY A 52 17.83 -5.74 -0.70
C GLY A 52 16.35 -5.58 -0.36
N THR A 53 15.89 -6.24 0.70
CA THR A 53 14.49 -6.17 1.17
C THR A 53 14.43 -5.62 2.58
N ASP A 54 13.46 -4.76 2.84
CA ASP A 54 13.23 -4.14 4.14
C ASP A 54 11.71 -4.08 4.40
N ALA A 55 11.28 -4.48 5.60
CA ALA A 55 9.90 -4.42 6.05
C ALA A 55 9.89 -4.09 7.54
N GLU A 56 9.51 -2.85 7.86
CA GLU A 56 9.48 -2.35 9.23
C GLU A 56 8.16 -1.61 9.48
N GLY A 57 7.45 -2.02 10.52
CA GLY A 57 6.20 -1.39 10.94
C GLY A 57 5.18 -1.33 9.81
N SER A 58 4.87 -0.12 9.34
CA SER A 58 3.82 0.15 8.35
C SER A 58 4.35 0.36 6.93
N GLY A 59 5.55 -0.10 6.59
CA GLY A 59 6.13 0.05 5.27
C GLY A 59 7.01 -1.11 4.83
N ALA A 60 7.11 -1.29 3.53
CA ALA A 60 7.92 -2.32 2.89
C ALA A 60 8.63 -1.79 1.65
N ARG A 61 9.79 -2.39 1.36
CA ARG A 61 10.66 -2.00 0.27
C ARG A 61 11.42 -3.20 -0.30
N ALA A 62 11.59 -3.20 -1.61
CA ALA A 62 12.53 -4.07 -2.30
C ALA A 62 13.34 -3.27 -3.32
N ALA A 63 14.63 -3.54 -3.43
CA ALA A 63 15.52 -2.88 -4.39
C ALA A 63 16.50 -3.87 -5.01
N CYS A 64 16.70 -3.80 -6.32
CA CYS A 64 17.63 -4.63 -7.08
C CYS A 64 18.28 -3.78 -8.18
N GLY A 65 19.59 -3.55 -8.09
CA GLY A 65 20.29 -2.60 -8.96
C GLY A 65 19.66 -1.20 -8.87
N GLU A 66 19.27 -0.64 -10.01
CA GLU A 66 18.63 0.68 -10.10
C GLU A 66 17.12 0.64 -9.81
N LEU A 67 16.52 -0.54 -9.77
CA LEU A 67 15.09 -0.74 -9.55
C LEU A 67 14.79 -0.71 -8.06
N THR A 68 13.85 0.14 -7.65
CA THR A 68 13.30 0.13 -6.29
C THR A 68 11.79 0.19 -6.35
N GLY A 69 11.13 -0.68 -5.59
CA GLY A 69 9.72 -0.60 -5.25
C GLY A 69 9.54 -0.37 -3.75
N SER A 70 8.62 0.49 -3.37
CA SER A 70 8.22 0.65 -1.98
C SER A 70 6.75 0.98 -1.83
N ILE A 71 6.20 0.59 -0.69
CA ILE A 71 4.84 0.90 -0.29
C ILE A 71 4.81 1.20 1.21
N GLY A 72 4.11 2.25 1.60
CA GLY A 72 3.96 2.67 3.00
C GLY A 72 2.52 3.01 3.32
N ASP A 73 2.02 2.49 4.44
CA ASP A 73 0.70 2.84 4.94
C ASP A 73 0.74 4.20 5.63
N LEU A 74 -0.04 5.14 5.11
CA LEU A 74 -0.07 6.52 5.59
C LEU A 74 -0.80 6.69 6.93
N PRO A 75 -1.92 5.99 7.18
CA PRO A 75 -2.59 6.01 8.50
C PRO A 75 -1.89 5.17 9.57
N GLY A 76 -1.06 4.19 9.19
CA GLY A 76 -0.35 3.29 10.11
C GLY A 76 -1.22 2.17 10.70
N VAL A 77 -2.29 1.79 10.02
CA VAL A 77 -3.23 0.71 10.40
C VAL A 77 -2.91 -0.63 9.73
N ARG A 78 -1.96 -0.65 8.79
CA ARG A 78 -1.47 -1.86 8.12
C ARG A 78 0.01 -2.09 8.37
N VAL A 79 0.43 -3.35 8.24
CA VAL A 79 1.82 -3.79 8.40
C VAL A 79 2.46 -3.97 7.03
N GLY A 80 3.72 -3.57 6.90
CA GLY A 80 4.54 -3.82 5.71
C GLY A 80 5.15 -5.21 5.69
N GLU A 81 5.18 -5.83 4.52
CA GLU A 81 5.80 -7.14 4.27
C GLU A 81 6.41 -7.18 2.87
N VAL A 82 7.42 -8.03 2.65
CA VAL A 82 7.91 -8.36 1.31
C VAL A 82 7.56 -9.80 0.97
N LEU A 83 6.62 -9.98 0.04
CA LEU A 83 6.25 -11.28 -0.50
C LEU A 83 7.26 -11.71 -1.57
N ARG A 84 7.62 -13.00 -1.56
CA ARG A 84 8.30 -13.66 -2.69
C ARG A 84 7.27 -14.56 -3.38
N PRO A 85 6.64 -14.10 -4.47
CA PRO A 85 5.62 -14.89 -5.15
C PRO A 85 6.20 -16.17 -5.73
N ASP A 86 5.32 -17.14 -6.02
CA ASP A 86 5.68 -18.34 -6.76
C ASP A 86 6.29 -17.98 -8.13
N PRO A 87 7.18 -18.83 -8.67
CA PRO A 87 7.80 -18.58 -9.96
C PRO A 87 6.78 -18.34 -11.08
N ASN A 88 7.14 -17.50 -12.04
CA ASN A 88 6.34 -17.13 -13.22
C ASN A 88 5.01 -16.43 -12.90
N GLY A 89 4.82 -15.91 -11.68
CA GLY A 89 3.69 -15.04 -11.33
C GLY A 89 3.82 -13.59 -11.82
N HIS A 90 4.93 -13.24 -12.47
CA HIS A 90 5.20 -11.90 -13.00
C HIS A 90 5.54 -11.98 -14.50
N LEU A 91 5.04 -11.01 -15.29
CA LEU A 91 5.16 -11.05 -16.75
C LEU A 91 6.60 -10.87 -17.27
N LEU A 92 7.42 -10.09 -16.58
CA LEU A 92 8.78 -9.75 -17.05
C LEU A 92 9.89 -10.57 -16.39
N TRP A 93 9.63 -11.15 -15.22
CA TRP A 93 10.67 -11.79 -14.40
C TRP A 93 10.14 -13.10 -13.82
N PRO A 94 10.90 -14.19 -13.90
CA PRO A 94 10.44 -15.50 -13.44
C PRO A 94 10.31 -15.60 -11.92
N ARG A 95 10.96 -14.70 -11.17
CA ARG A 95 10.81 -14.56 -9.72
C ARG A 95 10.85 -13.08 -9.38
N THR A 96 10.27 -12.68 -8.26
CA THR A 96 10.24 -11.29 -7.80
C THR A 96 10.26 -11.17 -6.27
N ALA A 97 10.64 -9.99 -5.79
CA ALA A 97 10.36 -9.52 -4.43
C ALA A 97 9.31 -8.39 -4.52
N LEU A 98 8.16 -8.58 -3.87
CA LEU A 98 7.01 -7.67 -3.91
C LEU A 98 6.80 -7.04 -2.53
N PRO A 99 7.10 -5.74 -2.35
CA PRO A 99 6.71 -5.02 -1.15
C PRO A 99 5.20 -4.83 -1.13
N MET A 100 4.56 -5.10 0.01
CA MET A 100 3.11 -5.04 0.19
C MET A 100 2.72 -4.56 1.59
N LEU A 101 1.45 -4.18 1.73
CA LEU A 101 0.80 -3.88 3.00
C LEU A 101 -0.27 -4.93 3.28
N ARG A 102 -0.39 -5.36 4.54
CA ARG A 102 -1.42 -6.30 5.02
C ARG A 102 -2.14 -5.74 6.25
N GLY A 103 -3.45 -5.95 6.32
CA GLY A 103 -4.26 -5.59 7.49
C GLY A 103 -5.55 -6.40 7.59
N ALA A 104 -6.16 -6.38 8.77
CA ALA A 104 -7.49 -6.93 9.01
C ALA A 104 -8.49 -5.78 9.20
N LEU A 105 -9.67 -5.93 8.62
CA LEU A 105 -10.76 -4.96 8.67
C LEU A 105 -11.96 -5.62 9.32
N ALA A 106 -12.53 -5.00 10.35
CA ALA A 106 -13.82 -5.38 10.90
C ALA A 106 -14.96 -5.00 9.94
N PRO A 107 -16.21 -5.48 10.13
CA PRO A 107 -17.37 -4.91 9.45
C PRO A 107 -17.44 -3.39 9.62
N GLY A 108 -17.82 -2.65 8.57
CA GLY A 108 -18.00 -1.21 8.61
C GLY A 108 -17.35 -0.45 7.44
N THR A 109 -17.06 0.83 7.68
CA THR A 109 -16.40 1.72 6.71
C THR A 109 -14.96 1.97 7.11
N HIS A 110 -14.04 1.77 6.17
CA HIS A 110 -12.60 1.91 6.38
C HIS A 110 -12.01 2.87 5.36
N TRP A 111 -11.01 3.64 5.80
CA TRP A 111 -10.17 4.43 4.92
C TRP A 111 -8.75 3.89 4.96
N LEU A 112 -8.24 3.50 3.80
CA LEU A 112 -6.87 3.05 3.62
C LEU A 112 -6.14 4.03 2.69
N ALA A 113 -4.88 4.30 2.95
CA ALA A 113 -4.06 5.10 2.07
C ALA A 113 -2.63 4.57 2.02
N ALA A 114 -2.16 4.25 0.81
CA ALA A 114 -0.81 3.78 0.56
C ALA A 114 -0.03 4.81 -0.25
N ASP A 115 1.12 5.21 0.25
CA ASP A 115 2.16 5.82 -0.55
C ASP A 115 2.93 4.75 -1.32
N VAL A 116 3.07 4.93 -2.63
CA VAL A 116 3.64 3.94 -3.52
C VAL A 116 4.69 4.62 -4.38
N ARG A 117 5.89 4.05 -4.40
CA ARG A 117 6.99 4.58 -5.20
C ARG A 117 7.69 3.48 -5.99
N ALA A 118 8.01 3.81 -7.23
CA ALA A 118 8.91 3.04 -8.10
C ALA A 118 9.97 3.97 -8.70
N THR A 119 11.23 3.55 -8.67
CA THR A 119 12.35 4.25 -9.33
C THR A 119 13.20 3.26 -10.11
N ALA A 120 13.85 3.76 -11.17
CA ALA A 120 14.72 2.98 -12.05
C ALA A 120 16.04 3.71 -12.36
N ASP A 121 16.41 4.70 -11.55
CA ASP A 121 17.55 5.61 -11.75
C ASP A 121 18.63 5.45 -10.67
N GLY A 122 18.56 4.39 -9.86
CA GLY A 122 19.44 4.23 -8.70
C GLY A 122 19.18 5.22 -7.56
N GLY A 123 18.22 6.13 -7.70
CA GLY A 123 17.76 7.10 -6.69
C GLY A 123 17.02 6.49 -5.51
N GLY A 124 17.23 5.19 -5.26
CA GLY A 124 16.66 4.40 -4.18
C GLY A 124 17.24 4.73 -2.81
N GLY A 125 17.44 6.01 -2.46
CA GLY A 125 17.60 6.38 -1.06
C GLY A 125 16.35 5.98 -0.25
N ARG A 126 16.43 5.93 1.08
CA ARG A 126 15.23 5.76 1.91
C ARG A 126 14.25 6.89 1.56
N PRO A 127 12.99 6.58 1.18
CA PRO A 127 12.11 7.60 0.63
C PRO A 127 11.90 8.73 1.64
N VAL A 128 12.04 9.97 1.15
CA VAL A 128 11.67 11.16 1.92
C VAL A 128 10.19 11.05 2.30
N ARG A 129 9.88 11.33 3.57
CA ARG A 129 8.49 11.34 4.03
C ARG A 129 7.68 12.36 3.24
N LEU A 130 6.53 11.93 2.74
CA LEU A 130 5.54 12.83 2.18
C LEU A 130 4.66 13.41 3.25
N ASP A 131 4.50 14.72 3.18
CA ASP A 131 3.37 15.37 3.80
C ASP A 131 2.11 15.07 2.99
N TRP A 132 1.54 13.91 3.26
CA TRP A 132 0.42 13.39 2.50
C TRP A 132 -0.88 14.13 2.84
N ARG A 133 -0.96 14.77 4.01
CA ARG A 133 -2.11 15.58 4.43
C ARG A 133 -2.29 16.81 3.54
N ALA A 134 -1.18 17.36 3.04
CA ALA A 134 -1.16 18.46 2.09
C ALA A 134 -1.50 18.05 0.65
N LEU A 135 -1.67 16.76 0.33
CA LEU A 135 -1.95 16.34 -1.04
C LEU A 135 -3.29 16.89 -1.55
N PRO A 136 -3.32 17.49 -2.75
CA PRO A 136 -4.56 17.83 -3.43
C PRO A 136 -5.42 16.58 -3.67
N GLY A 137 -6.73 16.71 -3.44
CA GLY A 137 -7.68 15.62 -3.66
C GLY A 137 -7.73 14.55 -2.55
N LEU A 138 -6.94 14.69 -1.48
CA LEU A 138 -7.05 13.83 -0.31
C LEU A 138 -8.42 14.03 0.38
N PRO A 139 -9.18 12.96 0.66
CA PRO A 139 -10.46 13.06 1.37
C PRO A 139 -10.30 13.64 2.79
N GLY A 140 -11.24 14.49 3.21
CA GLY A 140 -11.25 15.10 4.55
C GLY A 140 -11.19 14.07 5.68
N ALA A 141 -11.95 12.97 5.57
CA ALA A 141 -11.95 11.89 6.57
C ALA A 141 -10.56 11.29 6.87
N LEU A 142 -9.64 11.32 5.89
CA LEU A 142 -8.26 10.89 6.07
C LEU A 142 -7.35 11.99 6.64
N ARG A 143 -7.64 13.26 6.35
CA ARG A 143 -6.92 14.42 6.92
C ARG A 143 -7.18 14.56 8.42
N ASP A 144 -8.43 14.38 8.82
CA ASP A 144 -8.93 14.65 10.18
C ASP A 144 -8.56 13.55 11.19
N GLY A 145 -7.85 12.50 10.76
CA GLY A 145 -7.22 11.53 11.66
C GLY A 145 -8.18 10.63 12.42
N ARG A 146 -9.40 10.39 11.91
CA ARG A 146 -10.30 9.40 12.52
C ARG A 146 -9.78 7.98 12.24
N ALA A 147 -8.80 7.56 13.03
CA ALA A 147 -8.49 6.15 13.17
C ALA A 147 -9.77 5.44 13.65
N PRO A 148 -10.15 4.29 13.06
CA PRO A 148 -11.23 3.49 13.64
C PRO A 148 -10.83 3.07 15.06
N ASP A 149 -11.80 3.04 15.98
CA ASP A 149 -11.62 2.55 17.34
C ASP A 149 -10.88 1.22 17.30
N ARG A 150 -9.72 1.16 17.97
CA ARG A 150 -9.01 -0.10 18.19
C ARG A 150 -9.92 -0.94 19.08
N PRO A 151 -10.37 -2.14 18.67
CA PRO A 151 -10.90 -3.06 19.67
C PRO A 151 -9.77 -3.34 20.67
N GLY A 152 -10.05 -3.11 21.95
CA GLY A 152 -9.10 -3.37 23.03
C GLY A 152 -8.65 -4.83 23.02
N PRO A 153 -7.49 -5.15 23.63
CA PRO A 153 -7.01 -6.52 23.68
C PRO A 153 -8.07 -7.41 24.34
N SER A 154 -8.46 -8.48 23.65
CA SER A 154 -9.19 -9.57 24.28
C SER A 154 -8.34 -10.11 25.42
N VAL A 155 -8.90 -10.06 26.63
CA VAL A 155 -8.38 -10.73 27.84
C VAL A 155 -8.30 -12.24 27.63
#